data_AF-A0A554ISX6-F1
#
_entry.id   AF-A0A554ISX6-F1
#
_cell.length_a   1.000
_cell.length_b   1.000
_cell.length_c   1.000
_cell.angle_alpha   90.00
_cell.angle_beta   90.00
_cell.angle_gamma   90.00
#
_symmetry.space_group_name_H-M   'P 1'
#
loop_
_entity.id
_entity.type
_entity.pdbx_description
1 polymer ?
#
loop_
_entity_poly.entity_id
_entity_poly.type
_entity_poly.pdbx_seq_one_letter_code
_entity_poly.pdbx_strand_id
1 'polypeptide(L)'
;MDFLVFRRAWSLSPVTQVVAIVILYLLSIVVGYVELHTKGTFFGYPLSISILFVPIYEEIIFRGFILEALAKRYSPVASVLLSSLLFALWHAKNIFFVPVNDVIMQMIYTGCVIGPIFGFMAMKKRTVWPSVILHYLNNIVSRVPAIFLV
;
A
#
# COMPACT_ATOMS: atom_id res chain seq x y z
N MET A 1 0.64 18.68 -10.87
CA MET A 1 -0.52 18.43 -10.00
C MET A 1 -0.17 18.82 -8.58
N ASP A 2 -0.93 19.76 -8.02
CA ASP A 2 -0.75 20.37 -6.68
C ASP A 2 -1.27 19.49 -5.53
N PHE A 3 -1.59 18.21 -5.80
CA PHE A 3 -2.21 17.28 -4.86
C PHE A 3 -1.43 17.01 -3.57
N LEU A 4 -0.13 17.33 -3.53
CA LEU A 4 0.77 17.00 -2.41
C LEU A 4 1.22 18.23 -1.61
N VAL A 5 0.68 19.41 -1.91
CA VAL A 5 0.83 20.54 -1.00
C VAL A 5 -0.17 20.31 0.11
N PHE A 6 0.28 19.93 1.30
CA PHE A 6 -0.55 19.93 2.51
C PHE A 6 -1.00 21.38 2.75
N ARG A 7 -2.13 21.73 2.15
CA ARG A 7 -2.80 22.99 2.41
C ARG A 7 -3.53 22.85 3.73
N ARG A 8 -3.69 23.96 4.43
CA ARG A 8 -4.57 24.01 5.59
C ARG A 8 -5.96 23.59 5.12
N ALA A 9 -6.38 22.38 5.48
CA ALA A 9 -7.75 21.92 5.27
C ALA A 9 -8.53 22.37 6.49
N TRP A 10 -9.38 23.39 6.33
CA TRP A 10 -10.14 23.98 7.44
C TRP A 10 -9.22 24.59 8.53
N SER A 11 -9.41 24.22 9.80
CA SER A 11 -8.61 24.65 10.95
C SER A 11 -7.40 23.73 11.23
N LEU A 12 -7.31 22.58 10.56
CA LEU A 12 -6.28 21.56 10.82
C LEU A 12 -4.94 21.95 10.21
N SER A 13 -3.90 22.03 11.07
CA SER A 13 -2.52 22.18 10.62
C SER A 13 -2.05 20.91 9.90
N PRO A 14 -1.02 20.99 9.03
CA PRO A 14 -0.45 19.81 8.37
C PRO A 14 -0.04 18.70 9.35
N VAL A 15 0.53 19.08 10.51
CA VAL A 15 0.89 18.12 11.57
C VAL A 15 -0.35 17.39 12.09
N THR A 16 -1.44 18.12 12.37
CA THR A 16 -2.69 17.48 12.83
C THR A 16 -3.31 16.56 11.78
N GLN A 17 -3.18 16.87 10.48
CA GLN A 17 -3.64 16.01 9.41
C GLN A 17 -2.83 14.70 9.36
N VAL A 18 -1.50 14.78 9.47
CA VAL A 18 -0.62 13.59 9.50
C VAL A 18 -0.93 12.72 10.72
N VAL A 19 -1.04 13.33 11.91
CA VAL A 19 -1.38 12.60 13.14
C VAL A 19 -2.74 11.91 13.00
N ALA A 20 -3.75 12.58 12.45
CA ALA A 20 -5.05 11.99 12.20
C ALA A 20 -4.97 10.80 11.24
N ILE A 21 -4.22 10.91 10.13
CA ILE A 21 -4.02 9.81 9.18
C ILE A 21 -3.36 8.61 9.86
N VAL A 22 -2.33 8.83 10.68
CA VAL A 22 -1.64 7.75 11.42
C VAL A 22 -2.60 7.08 12.40
N ILE A 23 -3.38 7.85 13.16
CA ILE A 23 -4.37 7.29 14.09
C ILE A 23 -5.42 6.46 13.33
N LEU A 24 -5.97 7.00 12.25
CA LEU A 24 -6.96 6.29 11.43
C LEU A 24 -6.39 5.01 10.82
N TYR A 25 -5.13 5.05 10.37
CA TYR A 25 -4.44 3.88 9.86
C TYR A 25 -4.27 2.80 10.94
N LEU A 26 -3.80 3.16 12.14
CA LEU A 26 -3.65 2.24 13.26
C LEU A 26 -5.01 1.64 13.70
N LEU A 27 -6.05 2.47 13.78
CA LEU A 27 -7.42 2.02 14.04
C LEU A 27 -7.90 1.04 12.96
N SER A 28 -7.58 1.29 11.70
CA SER A 28 -7.95 0.40 10.59
C SER A 28 -7.32 -1.00 10.72
N ILE A 29 -6.07 -1.08 11.22
CA ILE A 29 -5.39 -2.35 11.50
C ILE A 29 -6.10 -3.09 12.64
N VAL A 30 -6.41 -2.38 13.74
CA VAL A 30 -7.10 -2.97 14.90
C VAL A 30 -8.49 -3.47 14.52
N VAL A 31 -9.27 -2.67 13.82
CA VAL A 31 -10.62 -3.04 13.34
C VAL A 31 -10.52 -4.24 12.40
N GLY A 32 -9.61 -4.22 11.43
CA GLY A 32 -9.40 -5.33 10.51
C GLY A 32 -8.98 -6.62 11.22
N TYR A 33 -8.12 -6.53 12.24
CA TYR A 33 -7.74 -7.67 13.08
C TYR A 33 -8.94 -8.27 13.82
N VAL A 34 -9.70 -7.43 14.53
CA VAL A 34 -10.88 -7.88 15.29
C VAL A 34 -11.90 -8.51 14.36
N GLU A 35 -12.19 -7.87 13.23
CA GLU A 35 -13.21 -8.33 12.29
C GLU A 35 -12.83 -9.65 11.61
N LEU A 36 -11.55 -9.83 11.25
CA LEU A 36 -11.08 -11.08 10.68
C LEU A 36 -11.25 -12.24 11.67
N HIS A 37 -10.86 -12.06 12.93
CA HIS A 37 -10.87 -13.12 13.94
C HIS A 37 -12.27 -13.41 14.50
N THR A 38 -13.19 -12.45 14.43
CA THR A 38 -14.57 -12.61 14.95
C THR A 38 -15.58 -12.97 13.88
N LYS A 39 -15.43 -12.45 12.66
CA LYS A 39 -16.42 -12.56 11.57
C LYS A 39 -15.87 -13.17 10.29
N GLY A 40 -14.56 -13.34 10.16
CA GLY A 40 -13.93 -13.79 8.90
C GLY A 40 -14.10 -12.77 7.76
N THR A 41 -14.31 -11.49 8.08
CA THR A 41 -14.50 -10.40 7.12
C THR A 41 -13.40 -9.34 7.31
N PHE A 42 -13.27 -8.43 6.35
CA PHE A 42 -12.32 -7.34 6.41
C PHE A 42 -12.98 -6.05 5.90
N PHE A 43 -13.18 -5.08 6.81
CA PHE A 43 -13.99 -3.87 6.63
C PHE A 43 -15.45 -4.14 6.24
N GLY A 44 -16.09 -5.12 6.85
CA GLY A 44 -17.50 -5.47 6.61
C GLY A 44 -17.75 -6.31 5.36
N TYR A 45 -16.70 -6.64 4.60
CA TYR A 45 -16.81 -7.43 3.37
C TYR A 45 -16.10 -8.79 3.51
N PRO A 46 -16.59 -9.83 2.81
CA PRO A 46 -15.84 -11.07 2.65
C PRO A 46 -14.44 -10.80 2.07
N LEU A 47 -13.45 -11.60 2.50
CA LEU A 47 -12.06 -11.51 2.04
C LEU A 47 -11.93 -11.55 0.50
N SER A 48 -12.78 -12.32 -0.16
CA SER A 48 -12.85 -12.43 -1.63
C SER A 48 -13.24 -11.13 -2.34
N ILE A 49 -13.91 -10.21 -1.64
CA ILE A 49 -14.27 -8.88 -2.15
C ILE A 49 -13.18 -7.88 -1.76
N SER A 50 -12.67 -7.93 -0.53
CA SER A 50 -11.65 -7.00 -0.05
C SER A 50 -10.35 -7.08 -0.85
N ILE A 51 -9.97 -8.28 -1.34
CA ILE A 51 -8.82 -8.48 -2.24
C ILE A 51 -8.93 -7.68 -3.56
N LEU A 52 -10.15 -7.29 -3.95
CA LEU A 52 -10.36 -6.42 -5.11
C LEU A 52 -9.98 -4.98 -4.78
N PHE A 53 -10.35 -4.44 -3.63
CA PHE A 53 -10.10 -3.02 -3.36
C PHE A 53 -8.66 -2.73 -2.93
N VAL A 54 -7.99 -3.73 -2.36
CA VAL A 54 -6.64 -3.63 -1.82
C VAL A 54 -5.60 -3.10 -2.81
N PRO A 55 -5.38 -3.74 -3.97
CA PRO A 55 -4.37 -3.27 -4.91
C PRO A 55 -4.63 -1.86 -5.43
N ILE A 56 -5.90 -1.46 -5.54
CA ILE A 56 -6.27 -0.13 -6.05
C ILE A 56 -5.76 0.95 -5.10
N TYR A 57 -6.11 0.88 -3.81
CA TYR A 57 -5.75 1.95 -2.90
C TYR A 57 -4.25 1.98 -2.62
N GLU A 58 -3.58 0.83 -2.56
CA GLU A 58 -2.14 0.77 -2.36
C GLU A 58 -1.39 1.40 -3.53
N GLU A 59 -1.73 1.05 -4.77
CA GLU A 59 -1.07 1.66 -5.93
C GLU A 59 -1.39 3.16 -6.04
N ILE A 60 -2.58 3.61 -5.67
CA ILE A 60 -2.89 5.04 -5.58
C ILE A 60 -1.97 5.75 -4.58
N ILE A 61 -1.81 5.19 -3.37
CA ILE A 61 -0.94 5.76 -2.32
C ILE A 61 0.52 5.74 -2.77
N PHE A 62 1.05 4.59 -3.13
CA PHE A 62 2.48 4.43 -3.38
C PHE A 62 2.89 4.98 -4.75
N ARG A 63 2.12 4.73 -5.82
CA ARG A 63 2.51 5.11 -7.19
C ARG A 63 1.88 6.42 -7.61
N GLY A 64 0.66 6.70 -7.17
CA GLY A 64 -0.03 7.96 -7.47
C GLY A 64 0.45 9.13 -6.63
N PHE A 65 0.66 8.93 -5.32
CA PHE A 65 1.05 10.01 -4.41
C PHE A 65 2.54 9.99 -4.05
N ILE A 66 3.04 8.92 -3.44
CA ILE A 66 4.40 8.87 -2.90
C ILE A 66 5.46 8.94 -4.01
N LEU A 67 5.34 8.12 -5.05
CA LEU A 67 6.28 8.10 -6.16
C LEU A 67 6.31 9.43 -6.92
N GLU A 68 5.16 10.02 -7.19
CA GLU A 68 5.05 11.36 -7.81
C GLU A 68 5.64 12.46 -6.91
N ALA A 69 5.52 12.34 -5.58
CA ALA A 69 6.18 13.25 -4.64
C ALA A 69 7.71 13.14 -4.72
N LEU A 70 8.22 11.91 -4.74
CA LEU A 70 9.65 11.60 -4.79
C LEU A 70 10.26 12.04 -6.13
N ALA A 71 9.56 11.82 -7.24
CA ALA A 71 10.01 12.19 -8.59
C ALA A 71 10.23 13.70 -8.77
N LYS A 72 9.63 14.54 -7.92
CA LYS A 72 9.88 16.00 -7.91
C LYS A 72 11.22 16.38 -7.27
N ARG A 73 11.85 15.49 -6.50
CA ARG A 73 13.05 15.77 -5.68
C ARG A 73 14.24 14.87 -5.97
N TYR A 74 14.00 13.67 -6.48
CA TYR A 74 15.02 12.65 -6.70
C TYR A 74 15.04 12.19 -8.15
N SER A 75 16.10 11.47 -8.55
CA SER A 75 16.17 10.86 -9.87
C SER A 75 15.05 9.81 -10.06
N PRO A 76 14.67 9.49 -11.31
CA PRO A 76 13.63 8.49 -11.56
C PRO A 76 13.92 7.14 -10.89
N VAL A 77 15.17 6.68 -10.95
CA VAL A 77 15.60 5.42 -10.31
C VAL A 77 15.48 5.51 -8.79
N ALA A 78 16.01 6.57 -8.18
CA ALA A 78 15.93 6.74 -6.73
C ALA A 78 14.48 6.84 -6.24
N SER A 79 13.62 7.53 -6.99
CA SER A 79 12.19 7.67 -6.66
C SER A 79 11.46 6.32 -6.66
N VAL A 80 11.71 5.47 -7.66
CA VAL A 80 11.17 4.11 -7.71
C VAL A 80 11.67 3.27 -6.54
N LEU A 81 12.96 3.28 -6.26
CA LEU A 81 13.53 2.49 -5.17
C LEU A 81 13.02 2.93 -3.79
N LEU A 82 12.96 4.24 -3.53
CA LEU A 82 12.43 4.78 -2.28
C LEU A 82 10.93 4.48 -2.13
N SER A 83 10.13 4.65 -3.19
CA SER A 83 8.72 4.27 -3.15
C SER A 83 8.53 2.77 -2.92
N SER A 84 9.40 1.92 -3.49
CA SER A 84 9.35 0.46 -3.32
C SER A 84 9.71 0.04 -1.91
N LEU A 85 10.69 0.71 -1.29
CA LEU A 85 11.06 0.50 0.11
C LEU A 85 9.91 0.89 1.04
N LEU A 86 9.28 2.04 0.83
CA LEU A 86 8.11 2.47 1.61
C LEU A 86 6.95 1.50 1.44
N PHE A 87 6.74 0.98 0.23
CA PHE A 87 5.73 -0.03 -0.04
C PHE A 87 6.04 -1.36 0.67
N ALA A 88 7.31 -1.79 0.71
CA ALA A 88 7.69 -2.96 1.50
C ALA A 88 7.42 -2.76 2.99
N LEU A 89 7.79 -1.60 3.56
CA LEU A 89 7.57 -1.30 4.98
C LEU A 89 6.09 -1.26 5.35
N TRP A 90 5.21 -0.87 4.42
CA TRP A 90 3.76 -0.90 4.62
C TRP A 90 3.22 -2.29 4.98
N HIS A 91 3.83 -3.35 4.45
CA HIS A 91 3.43 -4.73 4.70
C HIS A 91 3.82 -5.23 6.09
N ALA A 92 4.61 -4.48 6.88
CA ALA A 92 4.97 -4.86 8.24
C ALA A 92 3.75 -5.03 9.16
N LYS A 93 2.64 -4.34 8.88
CA LYS A 93 1.36 -4.53 9.59
C LYS A 93 0.84 -5.98 9.51
N ASN A 94 1.29 -6.77 8.54
CA ASN A 94 0.84 -8.14 8.34
C ASN A 94 1.32 -9.08 9.44
N ILE A 95 2.23 -8.64 10.30
CA ILE A 95 2.68 -9.38 11.49
C ILE A 95 1.54 -9.76 12.43
N PHE A 96 0.43 -9.02 12.41
CA PHE A 96 -0.76 -9.33 13.20
C PHE A 96 -1.67 -10.41 12.57
N PHE A 97 -1.38 -10.81 11.33
CA PHE A 97 -2.27 -11.65 10.52
C PHE A 97 -1.59 -12.93 10.02
N VAL A 98 -0.26 -12.92 9.86
CA VAL A 98 0.53 -14.02 9.28
C VAL A 98 1.81 -14.27 10.07
N PRO A 99 2.45 -15.45 9.91
CA PRO A 99 3.75 -15.73 10.51
C PRO A 99 4.83 -14.70 10.14
N VAL A 100 5.69 -14.34 11.10
CA VAL A 100 6.74 -13.33 10.93
C VAL A 100 7.66 -13.64 9.73
N ASN A 101 7.99 -14.90 9.50
CA ASN A 101 8.83 -15.31 8.37
C ASN A 101 8.20 -14.97 7.02
N ASP A 102 6.88 -15.14 6.91
CA ASP A 102 6.13 -14.83 5.70
C ASP A 102 6.08 -13.32 5.47
N VAL A 103 5.91 -12.51 6.53
CA VAL A 103 5.98 -11.05 6.44
C VAL A 103 7.35 -10.61 5.94
N ILE A 104 8.43 -11.16 6.49
CA ILE A 104 9.79 -10.81 6.06
C ILE A 104 9.99 -11.14 4.58
N MET A 105 9.57 -12.33 4.15
CA MET A 105 9.66 -12.72 2.74
C MET A 105 8.79 -11.83 1.84
N GLN A 106 7.58 -11.48 2.27
CA GLN A 106 6.69 -10.55 1.58
C GLN A 106 7.34 -9.17 1.44
N MET A 107 7.96 -8.64 2.50
CA MET A 107 8.64 -7.34 2.47
C MET A 107 9.85 -7.35 1.53
N ILE A 108 10.67 -8.41 1.56
CA ILE A 108 11.83 -8.55 0.66
C ILE A 108 11.37 -8.65 -0.79
N TYR A 109 10.39 -9.51 -1.07
CA TYR A 109 9.82 -9.68 -2.41
C TYR A 109 9.21 -8.36 -2.91
N THR A 110 8.47 -7.66 -2.05
CA THR A 110 7.86 -6.37 -2.36
C THR A 110 8.90 -5.31 -2.66
N GLY A 111 9.91 -5.16 -1.81
CA GLY A 111 10.93 -4.11 -1.96
C GLY A 111 11.87 -4.33 -3.13
N CYS A 112 12.24 -5.59 -3.40
CA CYS A 112 13.27 -5.93 -4.36
C CYS A 112 12.73 -6.31 -5.75
N VAL A 113 11.50 -6.79 -5.86
CA VAL A 113 10.95 -7.36 -7.11
C VAL A 113 9.73 -6.60 -7.59
N ILE A 114 8.57 -6.79 -6.96
CA ILE A 114 7.32 -6.23 -7.48
C ILE A 114 7.25 -4.71 -7.32
N GLY A 115 7.80 -4.18 -6.23
CA GLY A 115 7.84 -2.76 -5.94
C GLY A 115 8.46 -1.95 -7.07
N PRO A 116 9.71 -2.29 -7.47
CA PRO A 116 10.40 -1.65 -8.58
C PRO A 116 9.68 -1.83 -9.92
N ILE A 117 9.14 -3.01 -10.21
CA ILE A 117 8.38 -3.28 -11.45
C ILE A 117 7.16 -2.36 -11.51
N PHE A 118 6.36 -2.30 -10.45
CA PHE A 118 5.14 -1.49 -10.38
C PHE A 118 5.47 0.01 -10.42
N GLY A 119 6.52 0.44 -9.71
CA GLY A 119 7.00 1.82 -9.77
C GLY A 119 7.45 2.22 -11.17
N PHE A 120 8.25 1.38 -11.83
CA PHE A 120 8.69 1.61 -13.20
C PHE A 120 7.51 1.69 -14.19
N MET A 121 6.56 0.76 -14.09
CA MET A 121 5.39 0.74 -14.95
C MET A 121 4.52 1.99 -14.77
N ALA A 122 4.31 2.43 -13.52
CA ALA A 122 3.56 3.64 -13.23
C ALA A 122 4.23 4.88 -13.82
N MET A 123 5.55 5.05 -13.65
CA MET A 123 6.27 6.19 -14.24
C MET A 123 6.23 6.14 -15.77
N LYS A 124 6.50 4.98 -16.37
CA LYS A 124 6.57 4.82 -17.83
C LYS A 124 5.23 5.09 -18.49
N LYS A 125 4.13 4.67 -17.86
CA LYS A 125 2.76 4.83 -18.39
C LYS A 125 2.08 6.10 -17.91
N ARG A 126 2.67 6.80 -16.93
CA ARG A 126 2.13 8.01 -16.28
C ARG A 126 0.71 7.78 -15.74
N THR A 127 0.45 6.58 -15.23
CA THR A 127 -0.81 6.15 -14.64
C THR A 127 -0.60 4.93 -13.74
N VAL A 128 -1.42 4.77 -12.71
CA VAL A 128 -1.32 3.66 -11.74
C VAL A 128 -1.96 2.37 -12.25
N TRP A 129 -2.86 2.42 -13.24
CA TRP A 129 -3.67 1.27 -13.65
C TRP A 129 -2.86 0.04 -14.13
N PRO A 130 -1.76 0.19 -14.89
CA PRO A 130 -0.92 -0.96 -15.24
C PRO A 130 -0.33 -1.65 -14.01
N SER A 131 0.06 -0.88 -12.99
CA SER A 131 0.57 -1.40 -11.73
C SER A 131 -0.54 -2.09 -10.93
N VAL A 132 -1.75 -1.51 -10.90
CA VAL A 132 -2.93 -2.14 -10.28
C VAL A 132 -3.23 -3.51 -10.92
N ILE A 133 -3.23 -3.59 -12.24
CA ILE A 133 -3.48 -4.85 -12.97
C ILE A 133 -2.39 -5.88 -12.65
N LEU A 134 -1.12 -5.49 -12.71
CA LEU A 134 -0.01 -6.38 -12.38
C LEU A 134 -0.05 -6.85 -10.92
N HIS A 135 -0.48 -5.97 -10.00
CA HIS A 135 -0.66 -6.31 -8.60
C HIS A 135 -1.79 -7.33 -8.42
N TYR A 136 -2.95 -7.17 -9.09
CA TYR A 136 -3.97 -8.23 -9.08
C TYR A 136 -3.44 -9.57 -9.60
N LEU A 137 -2.73 -9.55 -10.73
CA LEU A 137 -2.16 -10.78 -11.30
C LEU A 137 -1.17 -11.42 -10.34
N ASN A 138 -0.34 -10.62 -9.68
CA ASN A 138 0.58 -11.09 -8.64
C ASN A 138 -0.17 -11.78 -7.49
N ASN A 139 -1.26 -11.17 -7.01
CA ASN A 139 -2.06 -11.73 -5.92
C ASN A 139 -2.78 -13.03 -6.34
N ILE A 140 -3.16 -13.17 -7.61
CA ILE A 140 -3.74 -14.41 -8.15
C ILE A 140 -2.67 -15.51 -8.28
N VAL A 141 -1.50 -15.19 -8.83
CA VAL A 141 -0.42 -16.14 -9.11
C VAL A 141 0.21 -16.67 -7.83
N SER A 142 0.36 -15.82 -6.82
CA SER A 142 0.96 -16.21 -5.54
C SER A 142 0.16 -17.27 -4.77
N ARG A 143 -1.11 -17.55 -5.12
CA ARG A 143 -1.94 -18.68 -4.62
C ARG A 143 -1.74 -19.06 -3.15
N VAL A 144 -1.64 -18.08 -2.23
CA VAL A 144 -1.63 -18.37 -0.79
C VAL A 144 -2.96 -17.92 -0.20
N PRO A 145 -3.65 -18.82 0.51
CA PRO A 145 -5.07 -18.70 0.81
C PRO A 145 -5.32 -17.52 1.72
N ALA A 146 -5.89 -16.44 1.19
CA ALA A 146 -6.59 -15.39 1.93
C ALA A 146 -5.86 -14.76 3.13
N ILE A 147 -4.55 -15.01 3.31
CA ILE A 147 -3.78 -14.67 4.50
C ILE A 147 -2.57 -13.80 4.13
N PHE A 148 -2.09 -13.77 2.88
CA PHE A 148 -1.22 -12.68 2.41
C PHE A 148 -2.00 -11.39 2.13
N LEU A 149 -2.93 -11.05 3.02
CA LEU A 149 -3.79 -9.88 2.96
C LEU A 149 -2.94 -8.63 2.93
N VAL A 150 -3.10 -7.86 1.84
CA VAL A 150 -2.41 -6.60 1.57
C VAL A 150 -0.90 -6.77 1.56
#